data_AF-T0RM37-F1
#
_entry.id   AF-T0RM37-F1
#
_cell.length_a   1.000
_cell.length_b   1.000
_cell.length_c   1.000
_cell.angle_alpha   90.00
_cell.angle_beta   90.00
_cell.angle_gamma   90.00
#
_symmetry.space_group_name_H-M   'P 1'
#
loop_
_entity.id
_entity.type
_entity.pdbx_description
1 polymer ?
#
loop_
_entity_poly.entity_id
_entity_poly.type
_entity_poly.pdbx_seq_one_letter_code
_entity_poly.pdbx_strand_id
1 'polypeptide(L)'
;MKHLALLVLLTSSLSAHCESTGSERKPFNPFDPQAQVKQKFSNPGDARDIGAIKKLFFGNSIQGITGSIMESNDVEIEAREDDKFKYVDIIAEGVNKDDLKINIKDEMIMVSGQIKKEEKNESGEIISSFTSSFMRSVPVPENVDSLNPDFDLSGKKIIIKFKRK
;
A
#
# COMPACT_ATOMS: atom_id res chain seq x y z
N MET A 1 -49.79 -56.23 -51.95
CA MET A 1 -49.20 -57.59 -51.91
C MET A 1 -47.71 -57.47 -52.19
N LYS A 2 -46.88 -58.17 -51.38
CA LYS A 2 -45.41 -58.35 -51.50
C LYS A 2 -44.58 -57.10 -51.15
N HIS A 3 -43.51 -57.11 -50.36
CA HIS A 3 -42.76 -58.11 -49.59
C HIS A 3 -41.94 -57.31 -48.55
N LEU A 4 -42.06 -57.61 -47.26
CA LEU A 4 -40.99 -58.12 -46.38
C LEU A 4 -39.54 -58.10 -46.93
N ALA A 5 -38.66 -57.34 -46.27
CA ALA A 5 -37.22 -57.63 -46.09
C ALA A 5 -36.76 -56.86 -44.83
N LEU A 6 -36.42 -57.50 -43.71
CA LEU A 6 -35.16 -58.21 -43.39
C LEU A 6 -34.03 -57.20 -43.11
N LEU A 7 -33.79 -56.91 -41.82
CA LEU A 7 -32.62 -57.34 -41.03
C LEU A 7 -31.32 -56.62 -41.45
N VAL A 8 -30.67 -55.94 -40.50
CA VAL A 8 -29.30 -56.25 -40.03
C VAL A 8 -28.89 -55.21 -38.99
N LEU A 9 -28.42 -55.76 -37.88
CA LEU A 9 -27.81 -55.14 -36.72
C LEU A 9 -26.55 -54.36 -37.13
N LEU A 10 -26.37 -53.15 -36.60
CA LEU A 10 -25.03 -52.72 -36.26
C LEU A 10 -25.03 -51.90 -34.96
N THR A 11 -24.32 -52.48 -34.02
CA THR A 11 -23.94 -52.01 -32.71
C THR A 11 -23.00 -50.82 -32.81
N SER A 12 -23.28 -49.76 -32.07
CA SER A 12 -22.22 -48.89 -31.56
C SER A 12 -22.66 -48.36 -30.21
N SER A 13 -22.08 -48.94 -29.17
CA SER A 13 -22.06 -48.43 -27.82
C SER A 13 -21.45 -47.03 -27.81
N LEU A 14 -22.15 -46.07 -27.23
CA LEU A 14 -21.53 -44.87 -26.70
C LEU A 14 -22.08 -44.65 -25.29
N SER A 15 -21.42 -45.33 -24.34
CA SER A 15 -21.58 -45.05 -22.93
C SER A 15 -20.89 -43.73 -22.66
N ALA A 16 -21.65 -42.64 -22.60
CA ALA A 16 -21.16 -41.37 -22.08
C ALA A 16 -20.98 -41.54 -20.57
N HIS A 17 -19.75 -41.86 -20.17
CA HIS A 17 -19.32 -41.82 -18.77
C HIS A 17 -19.23 -40.35 -18.36
N CYS A 18 -20.31 -39.84 -17.76
CA CYS A 18 -20.34 -38.52 -17.14
C CYS A 18 -19.74 -38.63 -15.73
N GLU A 19 -18.42 -38.53 -15.62
CA GLU A 19 -17.75 -38.26 -14.33
C GLU A 19 -17.99 -36.79 -13.95
N SER A 20 -19.12 -36.56 -13.29
CA SER A 20 -19.33 -35.39 -12.45
C SER A 20 -18.40 -35.52 -11.23
N THR A 21 -17.15 -35.11 -11.38
CA THR A 21 -16.28 -34.83 -10.24
C THR A 21 -16.87 -33.62 -9.51
N GLY A 22 -17.65 -33.92 -8.47
CA GLY A 22 -18.10 -32.94 -7.50
C GLY A 22 -16.90 -32.34 -6.78
N SER A 23 -16.34 -31.27 -7.33
CA SER A 23 -15.55 -30.35 -6.52
C SER A 23 -16.56 -29.57 -5.67
N GLU A 24 -16.81 -30.06 -4.47
CA GLU A 24 -17.50 -29.33 -3.42
C GLU A 24 -16.70 -28.04 -3.15
N ARG A 25 -17.09 -26.95 -3.83
CA ARG A 25 -16.50 -25.63 -3.58
C ARG A 25 -16.97 -25.23 -2.19
N LYS A 26 -16.09 -25.39 -1.20
CA LYS A 26 -16.34 -24.89 0.14
C LYS A 26 -16.80 -23.43 0.03
N PRO A 27 -17.89 -23.04 0.73
CA PRO A 27 -18.31 -21.64 0.75
C PRO A 27 -17.13 -20.79 1.24
N PHE A 28 -16.91 -19.66 0.58
CA PHE A 28 -15.87 -18.72 0.96
C PHE A 28 -16.07 -18.33 2.44
N ASN A 29 -15.17 -18.80 3.29
CA ASN A 29 -15.14 -18.43 4.70
C ASN A 29 -14.00 -17.42 4.89
N PRO A 30 -14.29 -16.12 5.06
CA PRO A 30 -13.27 -15.10 5.28
C PRO A 30 -12.51 -15.28 6.60
N PHE A 31 -12.97 -16.19 7.46
CA PHE A 31 -12.36 -16.53 8.75
C PHE A 31 -11.69 -17.90 8.78
N ASP A 32 -11.48 -18.57 7.63
CA ASP A 32 -10.69 -19.81 7.57
C ASP A 32 -9.21 -19.51 7.86
N PRO A 33 -8.64 -19.94 9.00
CA PRO A 33 -7.24 -19.68 9.35
C PRO A 33 -6.25 -20.31 8.36
N GLN A 34 -6.67 -21.32 7.60
CA GLN A 34 -5.83 -22.01 6.62
C GLN A 34 -5.78 -21.28 5.27
N ALA A 35 -6.75 -20.41 4.96
CA ALA A 35 -6.77 -19.61 3.73
C ALA A 35 -5.77 -18.44 3.76
N GLN A 36 -5.30 -18.05 4.96
CA GLN A 36 -4.36 -16.95 5.13
C GLN A 36 -2.88 -17.38 5.17
N VAL A 37 -2.56 -18.68 5.11
CA VAL A 37 -1.17 -19.15 5.30
C VAL A 37 -0.61 -19.76 4.02
N LYS A 38 -0.39 -18.91 3.02
CA LYS A 38 0.65 -19.10 1.99
C LYS A 38 1.35 -17.81 1.55
N GLN A 39 1.23 -16.73 2.32
CA GLN A 39 2.31 -15.74 2.35
C GLN A 39 3.35 -16.27 3.33
N LYS A 40 4.43 -16.84 2.79
CA LYS A 40 5.61 -17.21 3.58
C LYS A 40 6.24 -15.92 4.14
N PHE A 41 5.69 -15.41 5.24
CA PHE A 41 6.43 -14.57 6.16
C PHE A 41 7.39 -15.52 6.89
N SER A 42 8.66 -15.45 6.52
CA SER A 42 9.72 -16.09 7.28
C SER A 42 9.69 -15.57 8.71
N ASN A 43 9.50 -16.51 9.64
CA ASN A 43 9.79 -16.48 11.07
C ASN A 43 9.12 -15.39 11.95
N PRO A 44 8.21 -15.77 12.87
CA PRO A 44 7.66 -14.88 13.89
C PRO A 44 8.62 -14.71 15.09
N GLY A 45 9.89 -14.37 14.80
CA GLY A 45 10.94 -14.13 15.79
C GLY A 45 11.73 -12.83 15.58
N ASP A 46 11.54 -12.15 14.44
CA ASP A 46 12.30 -10.96 14.10
C ASP A 46 11.46 -9.71 14.32
N ALA A 47 11.86 -8.91 15.31
CA ALA A 47 11.33 -7.58 15.56
C ALA A 47 11.36 -6.77 14.25
N ARG A 48 10.19 -6.38 13.74
CA ARG A 48 9.94 -5.41 12.65
C ARG A 48 11.23 -5.02 11.90
N ASP A 49 11.65 -5.80 10.90
CA ASP A 49 12.87 -5.52 10.14
C ASP A 49 12.73 -4.16 9.42
N ILE A 50 13.25 -3.11 10.07
CA ILE A 50 13.28 -1.74 9.55
C ILE A 50 14.13 -1.71 8.28
N GLY A 51 15.13 -2.58 8.15
CA GLY A 51 15.95 -2.74 6.95
C GLY A 51 15.12 -3.21 5.76
N ALA A 52 14.25 -4.20 5.95
CA ALA A 52 13.30 -4.62 4.91
C ALA A 52 12.38 -3.45 4.51
N ILE A 53 11.80 -2.72 5.47
CA ILE A 53 10.92 -1.56 5.19
C ILE A 53 11.69 -0.42 4.49
N LYS A 54 12.94 -0.17 4.87
CA LYS A 54 13.86 0.79 4.23
C LYS A 54 14.13 0.41 2.79
N LYS A 55 14.47 -0.85 2.53
CA LYS A 55 14.71 -1.36 1.18
C LYS A 55 13.44 -1.31 0.34
N LEU A 56 12.29 -1.54 0.96
CA LEU A 56 11.00 -1.43 0.32
C LEU A 56 10.71 0.05 -0.06
N PHE A 57 10.96 1.02 0.82
CA PHE A 57 10.67 2.44 0.57
C PHE A 57 11.72 3.17 -0.29
N PHE A 58 13.00 2.78 -0.23
CA PHE A 58 14.12 3.48 -0.89
C PHE A 58 14.94 2.62 -1.87
N GLY A 59 14.62 1.34 -2.05
CA GLY A 59 15.41 0.42 -2.89
C GLY A 59 14.78 0.14 -4.24
N ASN A 60 15.19 0.87 -5.28
CA ASN A 60 15.23 0.59 -6.74
C ASN A 60 14.20 -0.35 -7.43
N SER A 61 13.03 -0.68 -6.87
CA SER A 61 12.08 -1.58 -7.53
C SER A 61 10.64 -1.49 -7.03
N ILE A 62 10.19 -0.36 -6.47
CA ILE A 62 8.84 -0.31 -5.91
C ILE A 62 7.97 0.77 -6.56
N GLN A 63 7.45 0.39 -7.73
CA GLN A 63 6.23 0.96 -8.32
C GLN A 63 4.95 0.33 -7.74
N GLY A 64 5.02 -0.37 -6.58
CA GLY A 64 3.92 -1.23 -6.11
C GLY A 64 3.62 -1.31 -4.61
N ILE A 65 4.27 -0.53 -3.73
CA ILE A 65 3.93 -0.50 -2.28
C ILE A 65 3.52 0.87 -1.74
N THR A 66 3.36 1.88 -2.59
CA THR A 66 2.60 3.10 -2.23
C THR A 66 1.20 2.75 -1.67
N GLY A 67 0.73 1.51 -1.78
CA GLY A 67 -0.59 1.07 -1.33
C GLY A 67 -0.76 0.57 0.12
N SER A 68 0.15 0.76 1.08
CA SER A 68 -0.14 0.27 2.47
C SER A 68 0.44 1.02 3.67
N ILE A 69 1.08 2.18 3.50
CA ILE A 69 1.45 3.03 4.65
C ILE A 69 0.25 3.91 5.05
N MET A 70 -0.90 3.30 5.34
CA MET A 70 -2.20 3.94 5.68
C MET A 70 -2.45 5.23 4.88
N GLU A 71 -3.05 5.14 3.72
CA GLU A 71 -3.52 6.31 2.96
C GLU A 71 -4.62 7.02 3.76
N SER A 72 -4.24 7.97 4.62
CA SER A 72 -5.15 9.07 4.93
C SER A 72 -5.01 9.97 3.72
N ASN A 73 -6.08 10.17 2.95
CA ASN A 73 -6.09 11.00 1.72
C ASN A 73 -5.48 12.41 1.90
N ASP A 74 -5.21 12.83 3.13
CA ASP A 74 -4.73 14.15 3.49
C ASP A 74 -3.20 14.26 3.64
N VAL A 75 -2.49 13.12 3.77
CA VAL A 75 -1.02 13.09 3.93
C VAL A 75 -0.41 11.98 3.09
N GLU A 76 0.42 12.37 2.14
CA GLU A 76 1.22 11.50 1.28
C GLU A 76 2.71 11.67 1.58
N ILE A 77 3.47 10.57 1.56
CA ILE A 77 4.92 10.60 1.76
C ILE A 77 5.60 9.86 0.62
N GLU A 78 6.48 10.58 -0.07
CA GLU A 78 7.25 10.08 -1.20
C GLU A 78 8.75 10.04 -0.86
N ALA A 79 9.45 9.10 -1.47
CA ALA A 79 10.90 9.04 -1.49
C ALA A 79 11.42 9.28 -2.89
N ARG A 80 12.50 10.05 -3.00
CA ARG A 80 13.26 10.18 -4.24
C ARG A 80 14.74 10.38 -3.95
N GLU A 81 15.58 10.10 -4.93
CA GLU A 81 17.02 10.26 -4.82
C GLU A 81 17.62 10.84 -6.10
N ASP A 82 18.74 11.54 -5.94
CA ASP A 82 19.62 11.96 -7.03
C ASP A 82 21.07 11.58 -6.69
N ASP A 83 22.02 12.00 -7.52
CA ASP A 83 23.44 11.68 -7.37
C ASP A 83 24.05 12.19 -6.05
N LYS A 84 23.51 13.27 -5.48
CA LYS A 84 24.07 13.98 -4.33
C LYS A 84 23.24 13.87 -3.06
N PHE A 85 21.93 13.68 -3.21
CA PHE A 85 20.96 13.79 -2.13
C PHE A 85 19.90 12.71 -2.19
N LYS A 86 19.35 12.39 -1.02
CA LYS A 86 18.09 11.65 -0.89
C LYS A 86 17.05 12.56 -0.26
N TYR A 87 15.81 12.43 -0.69
CA TYR A 87 14.71 13.29 -0.30
C TYR A 87 13.57 12.46 0.26
N VAL A 88 12.96 13.00 1.31
CA VAL A 88 11.68 12.55 1.83
C VAL A 88 10.71 13.71 1.70
N ASP A 89 9.71 13.50 0.87
CA ASP A 89 8.78 14.48 0.39
C ASP A 89 7.43 14.22 1.09
N ILE A 90 7.02 15.12 1.99
CA ILE A 90 5.76 14.98 2.75
C ILE A 90 4.77 15.99 2.19
N ILE A 91 3.69 15.50 1.59
CA ILE A 91 2.63 16.32 1.03
C ILE A 91 1.46 16.28 2.02
N ALA A 92 1.15 17.40 2.65
CA ALA A 92 0.09 17.49 3.65
C ALA A 92 -0.81 18.69 3.35
N GLU A 93 -1.97 18.43 2.78
CA GLU A 93 -2.92 19.48 2.44
C GLU A 93 -3.73 19.91 3.66
N GLY A 94 -3.80 21.22 3.90
CA GLY A 94 -4.52 21.78 5.06
C GLY A 94 -3.75 21.65 6.37
N VAL A 95 -2.45 21.34 6.32
CA VAL A 95 -1.61 21.28 7.52
C VAL A 95 -1.41 22.67 8.11
N ASN A 96 -1.61 22.78 9.42
CA ASN A 96 -1.19 23.98 10.14
C ASN A 96 0.33 23.92 10.33
N LYS A 97 1.06 24.87 9.73
CA LYS A 97 2.52 24.93 9.80
C LYS A 97 3.02 25.07 11.24
N ASP A 98 2.26 25.74 12.10
CA ASP A 98 2.62 25.98 13.49
C ASP A 98 2.49 24.71 14.35
N ASP A 99 1.65 23.76 13.93
CA ASP A 99 1.44 22.48 14.62
C ASP A 99 2.30 21.34 14.09
N LEU A 100 3.02 21.56 12.98
CA LEU A 100 3.86 20.55 12.34
C LEU A 100 5.13 20.31 13.16
N LYS A 101 5.35 19.07 13.57
CA LYS A 101 6.54 18.61 14.28
C LYS A 101 7.23 17.51 13.50
N ILE A 102 8.51 17.71 13.23
CA ILE A 102 9.37 16.71 12.59
C ILE A 102 10.50 16.39 13.55
N ASN A 103 10.66 15.10 13.87
CA ASN A 103 11.73 14.60 14.71
C ASN A 103 12.45 13.48 13.98
N ILE A 104 13.78 13.54 13.96
CA ILE A 104 14.61 12.49 13.39
C ILE A 104 15.35 11.83 14.54
N LYS A 105 14.99 10.58 14.84
CA LYS A 105 15.55 9.81 15.94
C LYS A 105 15.51 8.32 15.63
N ASP A 106 16.51 7.58 16.09
CA ASP A 106 16.54 6.11 15.99
C ASP A 106 16.37 5.63 14.54
N GLU A 107 16.98 6.35 13.59
CA GLU A 107 16.87 6.12 12.14
C GLU A 107 15.45 6.24 11.56
N MET A 108 14.55 6.92 12.27
CA MET A 108 13.19 7.19 11.86
C MET A 108 12.93 8.69 11.79
N ILE A 109 12.20 9.11 10.78
CA ILE A 109 11.63 10.43 10.61
C ILE A 109 10.19 10.35 11.10
N MET A 110 9.91 10.95 12.24
CA MET A 110 8.58 11.07 12.81
C MET A 110 8.01 12.45 12.48
N VAL A 111 6.87 12.46 11.79
CA VAL A 111 6.15 13.66 11.39
C VAL A 111 4.79 13.63 12.06
N SER A 112 4.44 14.67 12.78
CA SER A 112 3.12 14.81 13.38
C SER A 112 2.59 16.22 13.26
N GLY A 113 1.27 16.37 13.34
CA GLY A 113 0.64 17.68 13.31
C GLY A 113 -0.87 17.59 13.21
N GLN A 114 -1.48 18.74 12.93
CA GLN A 114 -2.92 18.89 12.75
C GLN A 114 -3.23 19.36 11.32
N ILE A 115 -4.29 18.81 10.77
CA ILE A 115 -4.87 19.16 9.47
C ILE A 115 -6.22 19.78 9.74
N LYS A 116 -6.46 20.96 9.18
CA LYS A 116 -7.77 21.61 9.18
C LYS A 116 -8.24 21.74 7.74
N LYS A 117 -9.42 21.22 7.47
CA LYS A 117 -10.12 21.36 6.18
C LYS A 117 -11.41 22.12 6.39
N GLU A 118 -11.69 23.05 5.48
CA GLU A 118 -12.92 23.84 5.46
C GLU A 118 -13.59 23.62 4.11
N GLU A 119 -14.85 23.22 4.14
CA GLU A 119 -15.71 23.15 2.97
C GLU A 119 -16.44 24.47 2.84
N LYS A 120 -16.42 25.08 1.65
CA LYS A 120 -17.03 26.37 1.37
C LYS A 120 -18.08 26.23 0.28
N ASN A 121 -19.18 26.96 0.40
CA ASN A 121 -20.18 27.06 -0.66
C ASN A 121 -19.67 27.96 -1.81
N GLU A 122 -20.47 28.07 -2.89
CA GLU A 122 -20.15 28.90 -4.05
C GLU A 122 -19.97 30.40 -3.70
N SER A 123 -20.62 30.85 -2.63
CA SER A 123 -20.50 32.22 -2.08
C SER A 123 -19.27 32.42 -1.20
N GLY A 124 -18.48 31.37 -0.93
CA GLY A 124 -17.28 31.40 -0.09
C GLY A 124 -17.54 31.25 1.41
N GLU A 125 -18.77 31.01 1.85
CA GLU A 125 -19.11 30.78 3.25
C GLU A 125 -18.73 29.36 3.68
N ILE A 126 -18.16 29.21 4.88
CA ILE A 126 -17.78 27.90 5.43
C ILE A 126 -19.06 27.15 5.83
N ILE A 127 -19.32 26.03 5.17
CA ILE A 127 -20.46 25.16 5.47
C ILE A 127 -20.08 24.01 6.40
N SER A 128 -18.81 23.61 6.41
CA SER A 128 -18.29 22.56 7.28
C SER A 128 -16.80 22.76 7.54
N SER A 129 -16.35 22.33 8.71
CA SER A 129 -14.92 22.29 9.04
C SER A 129 -14.58 20.99 9.77
N PHE A 130 -13.47 20.38 9.39
CA PHE A 130 -12.95 19.18 10.02
C PHE A 130 -11.50 19.40 10.44
N THR A 131 -11.17 18.98 11.66
CA THR A 131 -9.81 18.99 12.19
C THR A 131 -9.40 17.56 12.51
N SER A 132 -8.26 17.13 12.00
CA SER A 132 -7.67 15.81 12.25
C SER A 132 -6.23 15.94 12.72
N SER A 133 -5.79 15.05 13.59
CA SER A 133 -4.38 14.91 13.94
C SER A 133 -3.77 13.75 13.16
N PHE A 134 -2.54 13.91 12.69
CA PHE A 134 -1.81 12.83 12.03
C PHE A 134 -0.45 12.62 12.71
N MET A 135 0.02 11.38 12.63
CA MET A 135 1.37 11.00 13.00
C MET A 135 1.85 9.92 12.04
N ARG A 136 2.98 10.17 11.39
CA ARG A 136 3.61 9.28 10.42
C ARG A 136 5.05 9.05 10.81
N SER A 137 5.53 7.85 10.58
CA SER A 137 6.91 7.49 10.79
C SER A 137 7.42 6.81 9.54
N VAL A 138 8.46 7.37 8.95
CA VAL A 138 9.14 6.80 7.78
C VAL A 138 10.61 6.63 8.11
N PRO A 139 11.26 5.58 7.60
CA PRO A 139 12.67 5.40 7.91
C PRO A 139 13.52 6.50 7.27
N VAL A 140 14.65 6.81 7.90
CA VAL A 140 15.69 7.65 7.30
C VAL A 140 16.34 6.90 6.13
N PRO A 141 16.60 7.56 4.99
CA PRO A 141 17.29 6.94 3.88
C PRO A 141 18.68 6.40 4.27
N GLU A 142 19.09 5.27 3.69
CA GLU A 142 20.44 4.73 3.93
C GLU A 142 21.53 5.57 3.26
N ASN A 143 22.75 5.51 3.83
CA ASN A 143 23.95 6.17 3.30
C ASN A 143 23.84 7.69 3.19
N VAL A 144 23.19 8.32 4.18
CA VAL A 144 23.07 9.78 4.25
C VAL A 144 23.57 10.34 5.58
N ASP A 145 23.88 11.64 5.61
CA ASP A 145 24.07 12.41 6.83
C ASP A 145 22.71 12.72 7.45
N SER A 146 22.34 11.96 8.48
CA SER A 146 21.10 12.14 9.25
C SER A 146 21.21 13.21 10.34
N LEU A 147 22.41 13.70 10.63
CA LEU A 147 22.64 14.70 11.68
C LEU A 147 22.34 16.12 11.19
N ASN A 148 22.57 16.37 9.91
CA ASN A 148 22.41 17.69 9.29
C ASN A 148 21.49 17.64 8.06
N PRO A 149 20.20 17.32 8.22
CA PRO A 149 19.24 17.41 7.13
C PRO A 149 18.87 18.87 6.84
N ASP A 150 18.69 19.17 5.55
CA ASP A 150 18.10 20.44 5.10
C ASP A 150 16.58 20.29 5.02
N PHE A 151 15.85 21.31 5.47
CA PHE A 151 14.38 21.35 5.40
C PHE A 151 13.94 22.47 4.48
N ASP A 152 13.03 22.16 3.55
CA ASP A 152 12.42 23.14 2.66
C ASP A 152 10.88 23.01 2.70
N LEU A 153 10.20 24.17 2.64
CA LEU A 153 8.76 24.30 2.66
C LEU A 153 8.29 24.91 1.35
N SER A 154 7.92 24.04 0.41
CA SER A 154 7.45 24.40 -0.92
C SER A 154 5.92 24.25 -0.99
N GLY A 155 5.18 25.30 -0.61
CA GLY A 155 3.71 25.33 -0.67
C GLY A 155 3.06 24.36 0.33
N LYS A 156 2.45 23.27 -0.20
CA LYS A 156 1.82 22.18 0.57
C LYS A 156 2.79 21.00 0.83
N LYS A 157 4.03 21.12 0.38
CA LYS A 157 5.05 20.08 0.44
C LYS A 157 6.15 20.48 1.42
N ILE A 158 6.50 19.55 2.30
CA ILE A 158 7.69 19.62 3.14
C ILE A 158 8.72 18.68 2.53
N ILE A 159 9.91 19.19 2.27
CA ILE A 159 11.00 18.42 1.67
C ILE A 159 12.09 18.30 2.73
N ILE A 160 12.39 17.06 3.13
CA ILE A 160 13.53 16.74 3.97
C ILE A 160 14.63 16.22 3.07
N LYS A 161 15.74 16.94 3.01
CA LYS A 161 16.85 16.68 2.11
C LYS A 161 18.06 16.19 2.92
N PHE A 162 18.56 15.03 2.55
CA PHE A 162 19.70 14.40 3.18
C PHE A 162 20.88 14.32 2.21
N LYS A 163 22.05 14.81 2.62
CA LYS A 163 23.29 14.68 1.85
C LYS A 163 23.78 13.23 1.90
N ARG A 164 24.14 12.67 0.74
CA ARG A 164 24.76 11.34 0.68
C ARG A 164 26.14 11.35 1.34
N LYS A 165 26.47 10.26 2.04
CA LYS A 165 27.80 10.02 2.63
C LYS A 165 28.82 9.64 1.56
#